data_AF-A0A349IPI7-F1
#
_entry.id   AF-A0A349IPI7-F1
#
_cell.length_a   1.000
_cell.length_b   1.000
_cell.length_c   1.000
_cell.angle_alpha   90.00
_cell.angle_beta   90.00
_cell.angle_gamma   90.00
#
_symmetry.space_group_name_H-M   'P 1'
#
loop_
_entity.id
_entity.type
_entity.pdbx_description
1 polymer ?
#
loop_
_entity_poly.entity_id
_entity_poly.type
_entity_poly.pdbx_seq_one_letter_code
_entity_poly.pdbx_strand_id
1 'polypeptide(L)'
;MKHRLIKNSKLSNRQIEKIIDLFVLEVPASKASQIIKINRHTVDRIYFFIRTAIACECDKKFPYVYLTKNIESLVSIIGICKLDNTIFTGAVNDIEALKLKQIMRTHIVPFDVRDTQSFKIYDALILNGHTYYNTKPYKTKLTNKILVDETKMFWTYVKTKLKKYNGINKKYVLLYFKEMEFRFNNIHNHNLSELIRKIMFSG
;
A
#
# COMPACT_ATOMS: atom_id res chain seq x y z
N MET A 1 -8.88 -7.56 35.61
CA MET A 1 -9.26 -8.19 34.31
C MET A 1 -8.45 -7.54 33.21
N LYS A 2 -7.78 -8.32 32.32
CA LYS A 2 -7.09 -7.72 31.16
C LYS A 2 -8.13 -7.04 30.25
N HIS A 3 -7.91 -5.77 29.93
CA HIS A 3 -8.74 -5.03 28.98
C HIS A 3 -8.74 -5.74 27.62
N ARG A 4 -9.89 -5.80 26.92
CA ARG A 4 -9.96 -6.39 25.57
C ARG A 4 -9.25 -5.49 24.57
N LEU A 5 -8.46 -6.05 23.67
CA LEU A 5 -7.75 -5.29 22.63
C LEU A 5 -8.73 -4.62 21.65
N ILE A 6 -9.80 -5.34 21.27
CA ILE A 6 -10.89 -4.80 20.45
C ILE A 6 -12.15 -4.76 21.30
N LYS A 7 -12.67 -3.55 21.56
CA LYS A 7 -13.90 -3.33 22.32
C LYS A 7 -15.07 -4.08 21.65
N ASN A 8 -15.92 -4.71 22.45
CA ASN A 8 -17.11 -5.48 22.02
C ASN A 8 -16.85 -6.70 21.10
N SER A 9 -15.58 -7.03 20.78
CA SER A 9 -15.26 -8.25 20.02
C SER A 9 -15.43 -9.50 20.86
N LYS A 10 -16.05 -10.56 20.33
CA LYS A 10 -16.11 -11.88 20.99
C LYS A 10 -14.78 -12.62 20.99
N LEU A 11 -13.77 -12.14 20.26
CA LEU A 11 -12.45 -12.76 20.23
C LEU A 11 -11.65 -12.42 21.49
N SER A 12 -10.91 -13.39 21.97
CA SER A 12 -9.91 -13.19 23.03
C SER A 12 -8.70 -12.40 22.51
N ASN A 13 -7.97 -11.72 23.40
CA ASN A 13 -6.74 -11.01 23.03
C ASN A 13 -5.71 -11.95 22.38
N ARG A 14 -5.61 -13.20 22.87
CA ARG A 14 -4.74 -14.24 22.27
C ARG A 14 -5.11 -14.57 20.83
N GLN A 15 -6.41 -14.65 20.52
CA GLN A 15 -6.86 -14.88 19.14
C GLN A 15 -6.50 -13.68 18.26
N ILE A 16 -6.69 -12.46 18.74
CA ILE A 16 -6.35 -11.23 18.00
C ILE A 16 -4.84 -11.17 17.73
N GLU A 17 -4.01 -11.40 18.75
CA GLU A 17 -2.54 -11.45 18.63
C GLU A 17 -2.11 -12.49 17.58
N LYS A 18 -2.68 -13.70 17.64
CA LYS A 18 -2.38 -14.75 16.65
C LYS A 18 -2.83 -14.38 15.24
N ILE A 19 -3.94 -13.66 15.09
CA ILE A 19 -4.38 -13.14 13.78
C ILE A 19 -3.36 -12.12 13.24
N ILE A 20 -2.85 -11.23 14.09
CA ILE A 20 -1.81 -10.26 13.72
C ILE A 20 -0.53 -10.99 13.29
N ASP A 21 -0.09 -12.01 14.03
CA ASP A 21 1.11 -12.77 13.65
C ASP A 21 0.92 -13.48 12.31
N LEU A 22 -0.24 -14.08 12.07
CA LEU A 22 -0.55 -14.69 10.77
C LEU A 22 -0.63 -13.65 9.63
N PHE A 23 -1.11 -12.44 9.92
CA PHE A 23 -1.08 -11.34 8.97
C PHE A 23 0.36 -10.95 8.61
N VAL A 24 1.23 -10.81 9.60
CA VAL A 24 2.66 -10.51 9.41
C VAL A 24 3.34 -11.58 8.58
N LEU A 25 3.09 -12.85 8.90
CA LEU A 25 3.51 -14.03 8.16
C LEU A 25 2.82 -14.20 6.80
N GLU A 26 2.02 -13.22 6.39
CA GLU A 26 1.46 -13.15 5.05
C GLU A 26 0.49 -14.31 4.71
N VAL A 27 -0.06 -14.95 5.73
CA VAL A 27 -0.98 -16.07 5.62
C VAL A 27 -2.34 -15.55 5.12
N PRO A 28 -2.94 -16.15 4.08
CA PRO A 28 -4.28 -15.75 3.62
C PRO A 28 -5.35 -15.97 4.70
N ALA A 29 -6.35 -15.10 4.76
CA ALA A 29 -7.42 -15.17 5.76
C ALA A 29 -8.16 -16.51 5.77
N SER A 30 -8.32 -17.15 4.61
CA SER A 30 -8.87 -18.50 4.47
C SER A 30 -8.09 -19.51 5.31
N LYS A 31 -6.76 -19.54 5.17
CA LYS A 31 -5.87 -20.45 5.91
C LYS A 31 -5.75 -20.06 7.39
N ALA A 32 -5.67 -18.76 7.69
CA ALA A 32 -5.64 -18.27 9.06
C ALA A 32 -6.92 -18.63 9.84
N SER A 33 -8.08 -18.58 9.19
CA SER A 33 -9.36 -18.98 9.79
C SER A 33 -9.40 -20.45 10.19
N GLN A 34 -8.80 -21.33 9.39
CA GLN A 34 -8.64 -22.76 9.71
C GLN A 34 -7.70 -22.97 10.90
N ILE A 35 -6.57 -22.26 10.94
CA ILE A 35 -5.57 -22.35 12.02
C ILE A 35 -6.16 -21.91 13.36
N ILE A 36 -6.96 -20.82 13.37
CA ILE A 36 -7.53 -20.24 14.59
C ILE A 36 -8.90 -20.86 14.92
N LYS A 37 -9.49 -21.61 13.99
CA LYS A 37 -10.83 -22.22 14.09
C LYS A 37 -11.93 -21.17 14.33
N ILE A 38 -11.96 -20.12 13.51
CA ILE A 38 -12.99 -19.08 13.52
C ILE A 38 -13.51 -18.82 12.11
N ASN A 39 -14.61 -18.07 12.00
CA ASN A 39 -15.18 -17.74 10.69
C ASN A 39 -14.19 -16.91 9.85
N ARG A 40 -13.98 -17.31 8.60
CA ARG A 40 -13.14 -16.60 7.63
C ARG A 40 -13.49 -15.11 7.53
N HIS A 41 -14.77 -14.76 7.49
CA HIS A 41 -15.22 -13.36 7.40
C HIS A 41 -14.76 -12.53 8.61
N THR A 42 -14.62 -13.16 9.78
CA THR A 42 -14.05 -12.51 10.97
C THR A 42 -12.57 -12.20 10.79
N VAL A 43 -11.79 -13.15 10.24
CA VAL A 43 -10.37 -12.93 9.93
C VAL A 43 -10.20 -11.87 8.84
N ASP A 44 -10.98 -11.95 7.76
CA ASP A 44 -10.98 -10.97 6.68
C ASP A 44 -11.28 -9.55 7.21
N ARG A 45 -12.26 -9.41 8.12
CA ARG A 45 -12.57 -8.13 8.76
C ARG A 45 -11.42 -7.60 9.61
N ILE A 46 -10.70 -8.45 10.33
CA ILE A 46 -9.55 -8.02 11.14
C ILE A 46 -8.38 -7.65 10.24
N TYR A 47 -8.11 -8.42 9.18
CA TYR A 47 -7.10 -8.08 8.18
C TYR A 47 -7.39 -6.75 7.50
N PHE A 48 -8.67 -6.48 7.21
CA PHE A 48 -9.11 -5.18 6.73
C PHE A 48 -8.79 -4.07 7.74
N PHE A 49 -9.15 -4.24 9.02
CA PHE A 49 -8.83 -3.26 10.06
C PHE A 49 -7.33 -3.02 10.22
N ILE A 50 -6.51 -4.07 10.17
CA ILE A 50 -5.04 -3.95 10.20
C ILE A 50 -4.56 -3.09 9.03
N ARG A 51 -5.01 -3.38 7.80
CA ARG A 51 -4.63 -2.59 6.61
C ARG A 51 -5.05 -1.14 6.71
N THR A 52 -6.26 -0.87 7.22
CA THR A 52 -6.74 0.50 7.41
C THR A 52 -5.91 1.24 8.44
N ALA A 53 -5.57 0.61 9.56
CA ALA A 53 -4.71 1.22 10.58
C ALA A 53 -3.31 1.52 10.03
N ILE A 54 -2.71 0.57 9.30
CA ILE A 54 -1.44 0.76 8.61
C ILE A 54 -1.52 1.92 7.61
N ALA A 55 -2.58 1.98 6.81
CA ALA A 55 -2.77 3.05 5.83
C ALA A 55 -2.83 4.43 6.51
N CYS A 56 -3.61 4.56 7.60
CA CYS A 56 -3.65 5.78 8.39
C CYS A 56 -2.26 6.19 8.92
N GLU A 57 -1.46 5.24 9.40
CA GLU A 57 -0.10 5.50 9.90
C GLU A 57 0.87 5.91 8.80
N CYS A 58 0.77 5.29 7.62
CA CYS A 58 1.51 5.71 6.43
C CYS A 58 1.16 7.14 6.03
N ASP A 59 -0.13 7.49 6.00
CA ASP A 59 -0.59 8.83 5.60
C ASP A 59 -0.13 9.93 6.57
N LYS A 60 -0.05 9.65 7.87
CA LYS A 60 0.52 10.59 8.86
C LYS A 60 1.96 11.00 8.55
N LYS A 61 2.73 10.10 7.91
CA LYS A 61 4.14 10.33 7.58
C LYS A 61 4.33 11.09 6.27
N PHE A 62 3.27 11.28 5.48
CA PHE A 62 3.37 11.93 4.17
C PHE A 62 2.14 12.81 3.87
N PRO A 63 2.20 14.11 4.19
CA PRO A 63 1.02 15.00 4.21
C PRO A 63 0.47 15.36 2.80
N TYR A 64 1.12 14.92 1.73
CA TYR A 64 0.74 15.26 0.35
C TYR A 64 -0.14 14.20 -0.33
N VAL A 65 -0.37 13.06 0.32
CA VAL A 65 -1.25 12.01 -0.19
C VAL A 65 -2.61 12.11 0.50
N TYR A 66 -3.58 12.65 -0.22
CA TYR A 66 -4.99 12.48 0.11
C TYR A 66 -5.32 11.00 -0.11
N LEU A 67 -5.58 10.20 0.94
CA LEU A 67 -6.52 9.07 0.88
C LEU A 67 -6.71 8.30 2.19
N THR A 68 -7.71 8.74 2.95
CA THR A 68 -8.62 7.80 3.65
C THR A 68 -10.08 8.28 3.66
N LYS A 69 -10.39 9.48 3.13
CA LYS A 69 -11.75 10.04 3.23
C LYS A 69 -12.76 9.53 2.20
N ASN A 70 -12.35 8.87 1.11
CA ASN A 70 -13.27 8.29 0.13
C ASN A 70 -12.67 7.02 -0.49
N ILE A 71 -12.88 5.86 0.16
CA ILE A 71 -12.54 4.52 -0.37
C ILE A 71 -13.40 4.16 -1.60
N GLU A 72 -14.44 4.96 -1.89
CA GLU A 72 -15.39 4.74 -2.97
C GLU A 72 -14.92 5.26 -4.34
N SER A 73 -13.88 6.11 -4.41
CA SER A 73 -13.35 6.51 -5.72
C SER A 73 -12.52 5.36 -6.31
N LEU A 74 -12.81 5.03 -7.57
CA LEU A 74 -12.07 4.03 -8.33
C LEU A 74 -10.64 4.52 -8.52
N VAL A 75 -9.74 4.11 -7.62
CA VAL A 75 -8.30 4.38 -7.73
C VAL A 75 -7.80 3.78 -9.03
N SER A 76 -7.65 4.65 -10.03
CA SER A 76 -7.22 4.27 -11.36
C SER A 76 -5.73 4.48 -11.57
N ILE A 77 -5.12 5.34 -10.75
CA ILE A 77 -3.71 5.68 -10.79
C ILE A 77 -3.18 5.79 -9.36
N ILE A 78 -2.09 5.07 -9.08
CA ILE A 78 -1.38 5.12 -7.81
C ILE A 78 -0.02 5.76 -8.06
N GLY A 79 0.28 6.84 -7.35
CA GLY A 79 1.61 7.44 -7.34
C GLY A 79 2.52 6.77 -6.32
N ILE A 80 3.80 6.70 -6.67
CA ILE A 80 4.90 6.28 -5.80
C ILE A 80 5.86 7.46 -5.69
N CYS A 81 6.25 7.81 -4.47
CA CYS A 81 7.24 8.83 -4.16
C CYS A 81 8.33 8.23 -3.26
N LYS A 82 9.56 8.70 -3.40
CA LYS A 82 10.67 8.40 -2.50
C LYS A 82 11.11 9.70 -1.81
N LEU A 83 11.18 9.67 -0.48
CA LEU A 83 11.80 10.72 0.32
C LEU A 83 12.69 10.07 1.38
N ASP A 84 13.96 10.46 1.44
CA ASP A 84 14.95 9.97 2.42
C ASP A 84 14.95 8.44 2.58
N ASN A 85 15.01 7.73 1.44
CA ASN A 85 14.99 6.26 1.33
C ASN A 85 13.69 5.58 1.82
N THR A 86 12.65 6.35 2.10
CA THR A 86 11.32 5.84 2.44
C THR A 86 10.42 5.94 1.22
N ILE A 87 9.69 4.86 0.93
CA ILE A 87 8.69 4.82 -0.13
C ILE A 87 7.35 5.29 0.42
N PHE A 88 6.64 6.10 -0.37
CA PHE A 88 5.29 6.54 -0.11
C PHE A 88 4.42 6.22 -1.31
N THR A 89 3.18 5.83 -1.05
CA THR A 89 2.17 5.56 -2.08
C THR A 89 0.93 6.41 -1.84
N GLY A 90 0.18 6.69 -2.89
CA GLY A 90 -1.07 7.43 -2.80
C GLY A 90 -1.87 7.29 -4.07
N ALA A 91 -3.19 7.49 -4.04
CA ALA A 91 -3.86 7.69 -5.32
C ALA A 91 -3.72 9.14 -5.76
N VAL A 92 -3.66 9.26 -7.08
CA VAL A 92 -3.78 10.52 -7.77
C VAL A 92 -5.26 10.92 -7.73
N ASN A 93 -5.53 12.21 -7.50
CA ASN A 93 -6.91 12.71 -7.42
C ASN A 93 -7.65 12.49 -8.77
N ASP A 94 -8.98 12.41 -8.70
CA ASP A 94 -9.79 11.97 -9.85
C ASP A 94 -9.69 12.91 -11.06
N ILE A 95 -9.59 14.22 -10.83
CA ILE A 95 -9.47 15.23 -11.90
C ILE A 95 -8.17 15.02 -12.68
N GLU A 96 -7.06 14.82 -11.97
CA GLU A 96 -5.76 14.57 -12.57
C GLU A 96 -5.69 13.21 -13.24
N ALA A 97 -6.31 12.18 -12.64
CA ALA A 97 -6.39 10.86 -13.23
C ALA A 97 -7.20 10.87 -14.54
N LEU A 98 -8.26 11.68 -14.64
CA LEU A 98 -9.01 11.87 -15.88
C LEU A 98 -8.17 12.58 -16.96
N LYS A 99 -7.46 13.66 -16.60
CA LYS A 99 -6.54 14.35 -17.53
C LYS A 99 -5.49 13.39 -18.08
N LEU A 100 -4.85 12.58 -17.22
CA LEU A 100 -3.88 11.58 -17.65
C LEU A 100 -4.49 10.55 -18.61
N LYS A 101 -5.64 9.99 -18.25
CA LYS A 101 -6.31 9.01 -19.12
C LYS A 101 -6.67 9.61 -20.48
N GLN A 102 -7.11 10.86 -20.51
CA GLN A 102 -7.44 11.54 -21.75
C GLN A 102 -6.18 11.72 -22.61
N ILE A 103 -5.08 12.21 -22.03
CA ILE A 103 -3.82 12.42 -22.75
C ILE A 103 -3.24 11.08 -23.25
N MET A 104 -3.26 10.04 -22.41
CA MET A 104 -2.81 8.70 -22.79
C MET A 104 -3.63 8.06 -23.91
N ARG A 105 -4.91 8.42 -24.05
CA ARG A 105 -5.78 7.92 -25.13
C ARG A 105 -5.57 8.67 -26.43
N THR A 106 -5.21 9.94 -26.38
CA THR A 106 -5.02 10.79 -27.56
C THR A 106 -3.60 10.71 -28.13
N HIS A 107 -2.60 10.39 -27.31
CA HIS A 107 -1.21 10.26 -27.74
C HIS A 107 -0.78 8.80 -27.85
N ILE A 108 -0.42 8.36 -29.05
CA ILE A 108 0.26 7.07 -29.33
C ILE A 108 1.76 7.14 -28.91
N VAL A 109 2.22 8.31 -28.43
CA VAL A 109 3.60 8.67 -28.11
C VAL A 109 3.83 8.57 -26.59
N PRO A 110 5.04 8.29 -26.09
CA PRO A 110 5.32 8.30 -24.65
C PRO A 110 4.95 9.66 -24.04
N PHE A 111 3.86 9.67 -23.26
CA PHE A 111 3.41 10.86 -22.56
C PHE A 111 4.43 11.30 -21.51
N ASP A 112 4.85 12.57 -21.55
CA ASP A 112 5.72 13.14 -20.53
C ASP A 112 4.91 13.57 -19.30
N VAL A 113 4.97 12.76 -18.25
CA VAL A 113 4.24 12.99 -16.98
C VAL A 113 4.66 14.32 -16.30
N ARG A 114 5.78 14.93 -16.71
CA ARG A 114 6.31 16.17 -16.12
C ARG A 114 5.46 17.42 -16.40
N ASP A 115 4.61 17.39 -17.42
CA ASP A 115 3.83 18.57 -17.88
C ASP A 115 2.71 18.97 -16.90
N THR A 116 2.38 18.09 -15.97
CA THR A 116 1.30 18.31 -15.01
C THR A 116 1.87 18.57 -13.61
N GLN A 117 1.63 19.78 -13.06
CA GLN A 117 2.22 20.26 -11.80
C GLN A 117 2.06 19.29 -10.62
N SER A 118 0.92 18.62 -10.53
CA SER A 118 0.59 17.68 -9.45
C SER A 118 1.38 16.36 -9.48
N PHE A 119 2.11 16.07 -10.57
CA PHE A 119 2.87 14.82 -10.70
C PHE A 119 4.36 14.98 -10.42
N LYS A 120 4.82 16.22 -10.27
CA LYS A 120 6.22 16.50 -9.89
C LYS A 120 6.59 15.89 -8.54
N ILE A 121 5.59 15.62 -7.69
CA ILE A 121 5.77 14.96 -6.40
C ILE A 121 6.02 13.46 -6.50
N TYR A 122 5.51 12.79 -7.55
CA TYR A 122 5.66 11.35 -7.72
C TYR A 122 6.89 11.04 -8.56
N ASP A 123 7.67 10.06 -8.14
CA ASP A 123 8.81 9.52 -8.90
C ASP A 123 8.37 8.42 -9.88
N ALA A 124 7.23 7.78 -9.60
CA ALA A 124 6.61 6.83 -10.51
C ALA A 124 5.07 6.79 -10.36
N LEU A 125 4.39 6.31 -11.40
CA LEU A 125 2.95 6.07 -11.44
C LEU A 125 2.65 4.62 -11.78
N ILE A 126 1.58 4.08 -11.20
CA ILE A 126 1.01 2.78 -11.53
C ILE A 126 -0.40 2.99 -12.05
N LEU A 127 -0.58 2.66 -13.32
CA LEU A 127 -1.83 2.85 -14.05
C LEU A 127 -2.60 1.54 -14.11
N ASN A 128 -3.89 1.61 -13.81
CA ASN A 128 -4.81 0.48 -13.80
C ASN A 128 -4.31 -0.72 -12.98
N GLY A 129 -3.46 -0.49 -11.98
CA GLY A 129 -2.89 -1.54 -11.12
C GLY A 129 -1.82 -2.43 -11.76
N HIS A 130 -1.39 -2.16 -13.00
CA HIS A 130 -0.48 -3.06 -13.73
C HIS A 130 0.66 -2.37 -14.49
N THR A 131 0.49 -1.12 -14.92
CA THR A 131 1.48 -0.45 -15.78
C THR A 131 2.29 0.56 -14.98
N TYR A 132 3.60 0.33 -14.86
CA TYR A 132 4.51 1.23 -14.16
C TYR A 132 5.11 2.25 -15.14
N TYR A 133 5.06 3.53 -14.78
CA TYR A 133 5.66 4.65 -15.49
C TYR A 133 6.60 5.41 -14.55
N ASN A 134 7.86 5.54 -14.92
CA ASN A 134 8.80 6.41 -14.21
C ASN A 134 8.63 7.85 -14.73
N THR A 135 8.36 8.80 -13.83
CA THR A 135 8.08 10.21 -14.17
C THR A 135 9.36 11.05 -14.30
N LYS A 136 10.47 10.56 -13.75
CA LYS A 136 11.79 11.17 -13.78
C LYS A 136 12.76 10.23 -14.50
N PRO A 137 12.60 10.02 -15.81
CA PRO A 137 13.53 9.18 -16.57
C PRO A 137 14.94 9.72 -16.37
N TYR A 138 15.79 8.86 -15.81
CA TYR A 138 17.16 9.12 -15.39
C TYR A 138 17.88 10.21 -16.21
N LYS A 139 18.35 11.27 -15.54
CA LYS A 139 19.49 12.05 -16.05
C LYS A 139 20.77 11.26 -15.74
N THR A 140 21.17 10.35 -16.61
CA THR A 140 22.55 9.82 -16.61
C THR A 140 23.49 10.94 -17.04
N LYS A 141 23.99 11.71 -16.06
CA LYS A 141 25.23 12.49 -16.22
C LYS A 141 26.17 12.11 -15.08
N LEU A 142 27.26 11.46 -15.48
CA LEU A 142 28.50 11.24 -14.74
C LEU A 142 28.37 10.53 -13.40
N THR A 143 28.40 9.20 -13.43
CA THR A 143 29.17 8.31 -12.52
C THR A 143 28.73 6.88 -12.80
N ASN A 144 29.67 5.93 -12.93
CA ASN A 144 29.42 4.51 -13.21
C ASN A 144 28.72 3.75 -12.04
N LYS A 145 27.83 4.41 -11.29
CA LYS A 145 26.96 3.76 -10.30
C LYS A 145 25.59 3.56 -10.95
N ILE A 146 25.20 2.30 -11.11
CA ILE A 146 23.79 1.95 -11.36
C ILE A 146 23.02 2.44 -10.13
N LEU A 147 22.44 3.64 -10.21
CA LEU A 147 21.55 4.15 -9.17
C LEU A 147 20.33 3.24 -9.19
N VAL A 148 20.20 2.39 -8.18
CA VAL A 148 19.09 1.44 -8.06
C VAL A 148 17.80 2.25 -7.88
N ASP A 149 16.82 2.08 -8.77
CA ASP A 149 15.51 2.74 -8.67
C ASP A 149 14.67 2.09 -7.56
N GLU A 150 14.61 2.71 -6.38
CA GLU A 150 13.83 2.15 -5.27
C GLU A 150 12.32 2.09 -5.58
N THR A 151 11.80 2.95 -6.45
CA THR A 151 10.38 2.87 -6.85
C THR A 151 10.11 1.67 -7.76
N LYS A 152 11.07 1.32 -8.62
CA LYS A 152 11.01 0.10 -9.44
C LYS A 152 11.22 -1.16 -8.60
N MET A 153 12.10 -1.12 -7.60
CA MET A 153 12.24 -2.19 -6.62
C MET A 153 10.94 -2.41 -5.86
N PHE A 154 10.35 -1.33 -5.34
CA PHE A 154 9.05 -1.37 -4.67
C PHE A 154 7.97 -1.95 -5.57
N TRP A 155 7.87 -1.53 -6.83
CA TRP A 155 6.90 -2.10 -7.76
C TRP A 155 7.12 -3.60 -7.99
N THR A 156 8.37 -4.04 -8.12
CA THR A 156 8.71 -5.46 -8.26
C THR A 156 8.32 -6.25 -7.01
N TYR A 157 8.55 -5.69 -5.82
CA TYR A 157 8.12 -6.23 -4.54
C TYR A 157 6.59 -6.39 -4.49
N VAL A 158 5.84 -5.34 -4.82
CA VAL A 158 4.36 -5.34 -4.84
C VAL A 158 3.83 -6.44 -5.77
N LYS A 159 4.31 -6.52 -7.03
CA LYS A 159 3.88 -7.55 -7.98
C LYS A 159 4.08 -8.96 -7.44
N THR A 160 5.26 -9.20 -6.85
CA THR A 160 5.62 -10.52 -6.30
C THR A 160 4.70 -10.89 -5.14
N LYS A 161 4.48 -9.95 -4.21
CA LYS A 161 3.68 -10.18 -3.00
C LYS A 161 2.19 -10.29 -3.26
N LEU A 162 1.65 -9.52 -4.21
CA LEU A 162 0.22 -9.50 -4.48
C LEU A 162 -0.26 -10.63 -5.40
N LYS A 163 0.66 -11.36 -6.08
CA LYS A 163 0.32 -12.48 -6.97
C LYS A 163 -0.56 -13.54 -6.30
N LYS A 164 -0.35 -13.79 -4.99
CA LYS A 164 -1.10 -14.79 -4.21
C LYS A 164 -2.59 -14.48 -4.03
N TYR A 165 -3.03 -13.25 -4.29
CA TYR A 165 -4.43 -12.86 -4.12
C TYR A 165 -5.30 -13.15 -5.34
N ASN A 166 -4.73 -13.55 -6.50
CA ASN A 166 -5.47 -13.85 -7.74
C ASN A 166 -6.43 -12.72 -8.18
N GLY A 167 -6.06 -11.47 -7.88
CA GLY A 167 -6.90 -10.30 -8.11
C GLY A 167 -7.38 -9.67 -6.80
N ILE A 168 -7.48 -8.35 -6.81
CA ILE A 168 -7.91 -7.55 -5.66
C ILE A 168 -9.04 -6.65 -6.14
N ASN A 169 -10.12 -6.56 -5.37
CA ASN A 169 -11.21 -5.65 -5.70
C ASN A 169 -10.65 -4.21 -5.76
N LYS A 170 -10.96 -3.50 -6.86
CA LYS A 170 -10.44 -2.15 -7.15
C LYS A 170 -10.52 -1.19 -5.97
N LYS A 171 -11.62 -1.22 -5.21
CA LYS A 171 -11.83 -0.37 -4.03
C LYS A 171 -10.84 -0.60 -2.89
N TYR A 172 -10.16 -1.75 -2.86
CA TYR A 172 -9.18 -2.09 -1.83
C TYR A 172 -7.74 -2.02 -2.32
N VAL A 173 -7.48 -1.81 -3.62
CA VAL A 173 -6.13 -1.85 -4.18
C VAL A 173 -5.19 -0.91 -3.41
N LEU A 174 -5.64 0.31 -3.09
CA LEU A 174 -4.84 1.25 -2.33
C LEU A 174 -4.47 0.73 -0.93
N LEU A 175 -5.38 0.06 -0.22
CA LEU A 175 -5.07 -0.53 1.09
C LEU A 175 -3.99 -1.60 1.00
N TYR A 176 -3.97 -2.39 -0.08
CA TYR A 176 -2.90 -3.35 -0.33
C TYR A 176 -1.59 -2.65 -0.68
N PHE A 177 -1.62 -1.56 -1.43
CA PHE A 177 -0.42 -0.75 -1.68
C PHE A 177 0.13 -0.14 -0.41
N LYS A 178 -0.72 0.38 0.48
CA LYS A 178 -0.33 0.90 1.79
C LYS A 178 0.24 -0.19 2.70
N GLU A 179 -0.31 -1.40 2.66
CA GLU A 179 0.31 -2.55 3.32
C GLU A 179 1.71 -2.83 2.76
N MET A 180 1.87 -2.82 1.44
CA MET A 180 3.18 -3.06 0.82
C MET A 180 4.17 -1.94 1.11
N GLU A 181 3.74 -0.67 1.09
CA GLU A 181 4.53 0.50 1.48
C GLU A 181 5.09 0.31 2.89
N PHE A 182 4.21 0.02 3.85
CA PHE A 182 4.59 -0.24 5.23
C PHE A 182 5.58 -1.40 5.35
N ARG A 183 5.32 -2.53 4.69
CA ARG A 183 6.22 -3.70 4.75
C ARG A 183 7.57 -3.46 4.09
N PHE A 184 7.58 -2.78 2.95
CA PHE A 184 8.81 -2.47 2.22
C PHE A 184 9.72 -1.56 3.05
N ASN A 185 9.14 -0.52 3.66
CA ASN A 185 9.86 0.40 4.54
C ASN A 185 10.29 -0.24 5.87
N ASN A 186 9.74 -1.41 6.23
CA ASN A 186 10.06 -2.14 7.45
C ASN A 186 10.62 -3.54 7.16
N ILE A 187 11.23 -3.76 5.98
CA ILE A 187 11.64 -5.10 5.54
C ILE A 187 12.69 -5.76 6.46
N HIS A 188 13.49 -4.95 7.14
CA HIS A 188 14.50 -5.39 8.10
C HIS A 188 13.99 -5.44 9.54
N ASN A 189 12.72 -5.14 9.78
CA ASN A 189 12.15 -5.14 11.12
C ASN A 189 11.65 -6.54 11.51
N HIS A 190 12.40 -7.21 12.39
CA HIS A 190 12.04 -8.54 12.90
C HIS A 190 10.80 -8.54 13.83
N ASN A 191 10.36 -7.38 14.31
CA ASN A 191 9.27 -7.22 15.28
C ASN A 191 8.02 -6.56 14.66
N LEU A 192 7.72 -6.84 13.40
CA LEU A 192 6.61 -6.23 12.68
C LEU A 192 5.25 -6.43 13.39
N SER A 193 5.03 -7.58 14.05
CA SER A 193 3.82 -7.82 14.84
C SER A 193 3.66 -6.84 15.99
N GLU A 194 4.76 -6.48 16.67
CA GLU A 194 4.71 -5.52 17.77
C GLU A 194 4.40 -4.12 17.27
N LEU A 195 5.01 -3.74 16.13
CA LEU A 195 4.72 -2.46 15.49
C LEU A 195 3.24 -2.36 15.11
N ILE A 196 2.66 -3.40 14.49
CA ILE A 196 1.23 -3.42 14.16
C ILE A 196 0.37 -3.34 15.42
N ARG A 197 0.73 -4.02 16.51
CA ARG A 197 0.00 -3.91 17.79
C ARG A 197 0.01 -2.48 18.34
N LYS A 198 1.15 -1.79 18.29
CA LYS A 198 1.26 -0.38 18.70
C LYS A 198 0.36 0.50 17.84
N ILE A 199 0.40 0.32 16.53
CA ILE A 199 -0.45 1.04 15.57
C ILE A 199 -1.94 0.81 15.85
N MET A 200 -2.35 -0.41 16.17
CA MET A 200 -3.75 -0.75 16.38
C MET A 200 -4.32 -0.34 17.74
N PHE A 201 -3.51 -0.31 18.79
CA PHE A 201 -4.00 -0.26 20.17
C PHE A 201 -3.34 0.80 21.06
N SER A 202 -2.32 1.50 20.59
CA SER A 202 -1.61 2.54 21.36
C SER A 202 -1.98 3.97 20.93
N GLY A 203 -3.11 4.14 20.23
CA GLY A 203 -3.68 5.43 19.83
C GLY A 203 -4.97 5.75 20.55
#